data_AF-A0A0A2TM92-F1
#
_entry.id   AF-A0A0A2TM92-F1
#
_cell.length_a   1.000
_cell.length_b   1.000
_cell.length_c   1.000
_cell.angle_alpha   90.00
_cell.angle_beta   90.00
_cell.angle_gamma   90.00
#
_symmetry.space_group_name_H-M   'P 1'
#
loop_
_entity.id
_entity.type
_entity.pdbx_description
1 polymer ?
#
loop_
_entity_poly.entity_id
_entity_poly.type
_entity_poly.pdbx_seq_one_letter_code
_entity_poly.pdbx_strand_id
1 'polypeptide(L)'
;MKWAPMGKSVVNLYRYAQVSQSANIRYWDALHAANLTGECLEEVEKLSAPITKNKRRYTGFNLLSQEATTTFAAVLDGKNHIKGFSNADIRGVIYPRNMQNDPRLVGKTTRLLAKLRAHGLIAKIPRSFRYRPTAKGIRIMSTILRVKKKEIPSQFDVA
;
A
#
# COMPACT_ATOMS: atom_id res chain seq x y z
N MET A 1 9.52 16.41 21.23
CA MET A 1 10.50 15.38 20.80
C MET A 1 10.84 15.60 19.34
N LYS A 2 12.13 15.80 19.02
CA LYS A 2 12.64 15.93 17.64
C LYS A 2 13.23 14.58 17.23
N TRP A 3 12.86 14.07 16.06
CA TRP A 3 13.45 12.83 15.54
C TRP A 3 14.92 13.10 15.23
N ALA A 4 15.83 12.31 15.81
CA ALA A 4 17.28 12.47 15.63
C ALA A 4 17.88 11.14 15.14
N PRO A 5 18.90 11.19 14.26
CA PRO A 5 19.60 9.98 13.84
C PRO A 5 20.29 9.34 15.06
N MET A 6 20.23 8.01 15.15
CA MET A 6 20.91 7.27 16.20
C MET A 6 22.42 7.34 16.01
N GLY A 7 23.16 7.66 17.06
CA GLY A 7 24.61 7.73 17.02
C GLY A 7 25.23 6.34 16.79
N LYS A 8 26.29 6.27 15.97
CA LYS A 8 26.98 5.02 15.59
C LYS A 8 27.97 4.53 16.67
N SER A 9 27.54 4.49 17.93
CA SER A 9 28.36 4.00 19.05
C SER A 9 27.95 2.59 19.46
N VAL A 10 28.90 1.83 20.01
CA VAL A 10 28.67 0.50 20.62
C VAL A 10 27.60 0.56 21.70
N VAL A 11 27.48 1.69 22.41
CA VAL A 11 26.44 1.92 23.42
C VAL A 11 25.03 1.83 22.82
N ASN A 12 24.86 2.16 21.54
CA ASN A 12 23.56 2.08 20.86
C ASN A 12 23.31 0.73 20.17
N LEU A 13 24.20 -0.25 20.31
CA LEU A 13 24.08 -1.55 19.61
C LEU A 13 22.77 -2.26 19.95
N TYR A 14 22.32 -2.22 21.21
CA TYR A 14 21.05 -2.81 21.63
C TYR A 14 19.85 -2.14 20.93
N ARG A 15 19.88 -0.81 20.73
CA ARG A 15 18.84 -0.09 19.98
C ARG A 15 18.89 -0.44 18.50
N TYR A 16 20.07 -0.57 17.91
CA TYR A 16 20.21 -1.05 16.53
C TYR A 16 19.58 -2.44 16.38
N ALA A 17 19.91 -3.37 17.26
CA ALA A 17 19.33 -4.72 17.24
C ALA A 17 17.80 -4.70 17.31
N GLN A 18 17.22 -3.93 18.25
CA GLN A 18 15.77 -3.76 18.38
C GLN A 18 15.12 -3.19 17.11
N VAL A 19 15.70 -2.13 16.54
CA VAL A 19 15.15 -1.48 15.35
C VAL A 19 15.24 -2.42 14.14
N SER A 20 16.39 -3.06 13.93
CA SER A 20 16.61 -4.01 12.83
C SER A 20 15.68 -5.21 12.94
N GLN A 21 15.55 -5.81 14.13
CA GLN A 21 14.63 -6.92 14.36
C GLN A 21 13.18 -6.48 14.06
N SER A 22 12.76 -5.31 14.52
CA SER A 22 11.41 -4.80 14.25
C SER A 22 11.15 -4.54 12.76
N ALA A 23 12.18 -4.11 12.02
CA ALA A 23 12.09 -3.91 10.58
C ALA A 23 11.95 -5.24 9.84
N ASN A 24 12.75 -6.24 10.24
CA ASN A 24 12.70 -7.58 9.68
C ASN A 24 11.34 -8.23 9.93
N ILE A 25 10.82 -8.20 11.17
CA ILE A 25 9.51 -8.76 11.51
C ILE A 25 8.41 -8.13 10.64
N ARG A 26 8.37 -6.80 10.51
CA ARG A 26 7.37 -6.12 9.66
C ARG A 26 7.45 -6.55 8.19
N TYR A 27 8.65 -6.80 7.70
CA TYR A 27 8.85 -7.27 6.33
C TYR A 27 8.39 -8.71 6.17
N TRP A 28 8.74 -9.59 7.11
CA TRP A 28 8.26 -10.97 7.18
C TRP A 28 6.73 -11.06 7.25
N ASP A 29 6.10 -10.27 8.12
CA ASP A 29 4.64 -10.18 8.22
C ASP A 29 4.00 -9.77 6.90
N ALA A 30 4.63 -8.84 6.17
CA ALA A 30 4.15 -8.39 4.87
C ALA A 30 4.25 -9.50 3.81
N LEU A 31 5.37 -10.24 3.77
CA LEU A 31 5.52 -11.38 2.87
C LEU A 31 4.50 -12.48 3.18
N HIS A 32 4.30 -12.78 4.46
CA HIS A 32 3.35 -13.79 4.87
C HIS A 32 1.92 -13.41 4.48
N ALA A 33 1.54 -12.14 4.65
CA ALA A 33 0.23 -11.62 4.24
C ALA A 33 0.01 -11.62 2.72
N ALA A 34 1.06 -11.69 1.91
CA ALA A 34 0.96 -11.75 0.45
C ALA A 34 0.64 -13.16 -0.08
N ASN A 35 0.65 -14.18 0.77
CA ASN A 35 0.28 -15.53 0.35
C ASN A 35 -1.22 -15.60 -0.03
N LEU A 36 -1.49 -16.20 -1.19
CA LEU A 36 -2.83 -16.36 -1.73
C LEU A 36 -3.56 -17.47 -0.97
N THR A 37 -4.54 -17.11 -0.15
CA THR A 37 -5.59 -18.03 0.31
C THR A 37 -6.81 -17.90 -0.60
N GLY A 38 -7.53 -19.01 -0.82
CA GLY A 38 -8.64 -19.12 -1.79
C GLY A 38 -9.81 -18.14 -1.59
N GLU A 39 -9.89 -17.46 -0.45
CA GLU A 39 -10.95 -16.50 -0.09
C GLU A 39 -10.81 -15.11 -0.75
N CYS A 40 -9.82 -14.92 -1.62
CA CYS A 40 -9.50 -13.58 -2.13
C CYS A 40 -10.53 -13.02 -3.12
N LEU A 41 -11.37 -13.85 -3.76
CA LEU A 41 -12.23 -13.40 -4.86
C LEU A 41 -13.34 -12.45 -4.38
N GLU A 42 -14.06 -12.79 -3.31
CA GLU A 42 -15.11 -11.91 -2.75
C GLU A 42 -14.54 -10.57 -2.29
N GLU A 43 -13.33 -10.57 -1.71
CA GLU A 43 -12.69 -9.34 -1.26
C GLU A 43 -12.30 -8.43 -2.44
N VAL A 44 -11.94 -9.03 -3.57
CA VAL A 44 -11.61 -8.34 -4.81
C VAL A 44 -12.88 -7.76 -5.45
N GLU A 45 -13.99 -8.51 -5.47
CA GLU A 45 -15.29 -8.00 -5.91
C GLU A 45 -15.79 -6.84 -5.04
N LYS A 46 -15.69 -6.97 -3.71
CA LYS A 46 -16.03 -5.90 -2.77
C LYS A 46 -15.17 -4.63 -3.00
N LEU A 47 -13.96 -4.76 -3.53
CA LEU A 47 -13.09 -3.63 -3.86
C LEU A 47 -13.53 -2.87 -5.13
N SER A 48 -14.16 -3.56 -6.08
CA SER A 48 -14.71 -2.93 -7.30
C SER A 48 -16.04 -2.20 -7.03
N ALA A 49 -16.75 -2.59 -5.97
CA ALA A 49 -17.96 -1.94 -5.49
C ALA A 49 -17.68 -0.64 -4.70
N PRO A 50 -18.61 0.34 -4.71
CA PRO A 50 -18.52 1.51 -3.85
C PRO A 50 -18.78 1.17 -2.38
N ILE A 51 -18.14 1.91 -1.46
CA ILE A 51 -18.31 1.74 0.00
C ILE A 51 -18.69 3.08 0.67
N THR A 52 -19.57 3.03 1.66
CA THR A 52 -19.90 4.19 2.50
C THR A 52 -19.20 4.07 3.84
N LYS A 53 -18.40 5.09 4.21
CA LYS A 53 -17.69 5.14 5.48
C LYS A 53 -17.79 6.54 6.07
N ASN A 54 -18.15 6.65 7.35
CA ASN A 54 -18.31 7.92 8.07
C ASN A 54 -19.20 8.93 7.30
N LYS A 55 -20.38 8.47 6.86
CA LYS A 55 -21.35 9.27 6.08
C LYS A 55 -20.84 9.78 4.72
N ARG A 56 -19.69 9.30 4.24
CA ARG A 56 -19.14 9.63 2.92
C ARG A 56 -19.07 8.39 2.05
N ARG A 57 -19.56 8.51 0.82
CA ARG A 57 -19.46 7.48 -0.22
C ARG A 57 -18.10 7.57 -0.93
N TYR A 58 -17.44 6.44 -1.06
CA TYR A 58 -16.21 6.26 -1.83
C TYR A 58 -16.49 5.31 -2.99
N THR A 59 -15.99 5.65 -4.18
CA THR A 59 -16.13 4.79 -5.36
C THR A 59 -15.31 3.51 -5.19
N GLY A 60 -15.64 2.46 -5.94
CA GLY A 60 -14.79 1.27 -6.06
C GLY A 60 -13.59 1.51 -6.96
N PHE A 61 -12.64 0.58 -6.97
CA PHE A 61 -11.47 0.65 -7.86
C PHE A 61 -11.74 -0.08 -9.18
N ASN A 62 -11.31 0.53 -10.30
CA ASN A 62 -11.18 -0.20 -11.55
C ASN A 62 -9.88 -1.00 -11.49
N LEU A 63 -10.00 -2.29 -11.19
CA LEU A 63 -8.87 -3.18 -10.92
C LEU A 63 -7.97 -3.41 -12.15
N LEU A 64 -8.56 -3.38 -13.35
CA LEU A 64 -7.84 -3.58 -14.61
C LEU A 64 -7.12 -2.31 -15.08
N SER A 65 -7.54 -1.13 -14.60
CA SER A 65 -6.94 0.14 -15.00
C SER A 65 -5.45 0.21 -14.67
N GLN A 66 -4.70 0.88 -15.53
CA GLN A 66 -3.27 1.10 -15.29
C GLN A 66 -3.04 2.01 -14.07
N GLU A 67 -3.90 3.00 -13.84
CA GLU A 67 -3.82 3.88 -12.67
C GLU A 67 -3.95 3.11 -11.34
N ALA A 68 -4.87 2.14 -11.24
CA ALA A 68 -5.01 1.34 -10.04
C ALA A 68 -3.78 0.44 -9.83
N THR A 69 -3.25 -0.14 -10.91
CA THR A 69 -2.08 -1.01 -10.87
C THR A 69 -0.83 -0.26 -10.41
N THR A 70 -0.57 0.92 -10.97
CA THR A 70 0.55 1.77 -10.56
C THR A 70 0.40 2.22 -9.10
N THR A 71 -0.81 2.55 -8.67
CA THR A 71 -1.10 2.90 -7.27
C THR A 71 -0.81 1.72 -6.34
N PHE A 72 -1.32 0.53 -6.64
CA PHE A 72 -1.13 -0.66 -5.81
C PHE A 72 0.33 -1.07 -5.73
N ALA A 73 1.05 -1.04 -6.86
CA ALA A 73 2.48 -1.30 -6.90
C ALA A 73 3.27 -0.25 -6.08
N ALA A 74 2.92 1.03 -6.19
CA ALA A 74 3.54 2.09 -5.41
C ALA A 74 3.30 1.94 -3.90
N VAL A 75 2.13 1.46 -3.49
CA VAL A 75 1.78 1.22 -2.07
C VAL A 75 2.49 -0.02 -1.52
N LEU A 76 2.61 -1.09 -2.31
CA LEU A 76 3.23 -2.37 -1.95
C LEU A 76 4.76 -2.39 -2.01
N ASP A 77 5.41 -1.27 -2.35
CA ASP A 77 6.86 -1.17 -2.29
C ASP A 77 7.38 -1.56 -0.88
N GLY A 78 8.35 -2.47 -0.80
CA GLY A 78 8.90 -3.01 0.45
C GLY A 78 9.29 -1.93 1.46
N LYS A 79 9.80 -0.78 0.98
CA LYS A 79 10.19 0.37 1.83
C LYS A 79 9.01 0.94 2.64
N ASN A 80 7.79 0.83 2.10
CA ASN A 80 6.57 1.34 2.71
C ASN A 80 6.10 0.47 3.88
N HIS A 81 6.47 -0.81 3.92
CA HIS A 81 6.11 -1.70 5.03
C HIS A 81 6.89 -1.35 6.29
N ILE A 82 8.18 -1.02 6.13
CA ILE A 82 9.10 -0.74 7.24
C ILE A 82 8.75 0.60 7.91
N LYS A 83 8.73 1.69 7.12
CA LYS A 83 8.58 3.08 7.61
C LYS A 83 7.18 3.66 7.43
N GLY A 84 6.30 3.00 6.69
CA GLY A 84 5.11 3.64 6.12
C GLY A 84 5.47 4.54 4.95
N PHE A 85 4.50 5.28 4.43
CA PHE A 85 4.65 6.22 3.33
C PHE A 85 3.82 7.49 3.51
N SER A 86 4.24 8.59 2.92
CA SER A 86 3.51 9.86 2.89
C SER A 86 2.82 10.10 1.54
N ASN A 87 2.01 11.16 1.45
CA ASN A 87 1.46 11.63 0.19
C ASN A 87 2.58 12.01 -0.81
N ALA A 88 3.66 12.65 -0.33
CA ALA A 88 4.81 12.98 -1.17
C ALA A 88 5.50 11.73 -1.72
N ASP A 89 5.65 10.70 -0.88
CA ASP A 89 6.33 9.45 -1.26
C ASP A 89 5.56 8.75 -2.41
N ILE A 90 4.23 8.72 -2.36
CA ILE A 90 3.38 8.11 -3.40
C ILE A 90 3.33 8.96 -4.68
N ARG A 91 3.20 10.29 -4.56
CA ARG A 91 3.27 11.20 -5.73
C ARG A 91 4.58 11.06 -6.48
N GLY A 92 5.68 10.86 -5.74
CA GLY A 92 7.01 10.67 -6.31
C GLY A 92 7.14 9.44 -7.21
N VAL A 93 6.25 8.46 -7.04
CA VAL A 93 6.21 7.22 -7.84
C VAL A 93 5.18 7.30 -8.95
N ILE A 94 3.99 7.86 -8.68
CA ILE A 94 2.86 7.86 -9.64
C ILE A 94 3.03 8.96 -10.71
N TYR A 95 3.64 10.10 -10.36
CA TYR A 95 3.70 11.27 -11.23
C TYR A 95 5.15 11.64 -11.61
N PRO A 96 5.36 12.18 -12.82
CA PRO A 96 6.66 12.65 -13.24
C PRO A 96 7.15 13.81 -12.37
N ARG A 97 8.49 13.94 -12.23
CA ARG A 97 9.14 14.81 -11.24
C ARG A 97 8.76 16.29 -11.36
N ASN A 98 8.54 16.76 -12.57
CA ASN A 98 8.10 18.13 -12.87
C ASN A 98 6.71 18.47 -12.32
N MET A 99 5.81 17.49 -12.17
CA MET A 99 4.44 17.73 -11.74
C MET A 99 4.22 17.44 -10.25
N GLN A 100 5.18 16.85 -9.55
CA GLN A 100 4.98 16.36 -8.19
C GLN A 100 4.38 17.43 -7.28
N ASN A 101 4.88 18.66 -7.32
CA ASN A 101 4.46 19.76 -6.44
C ASN A 101 3.19 20.50 -6.88
N ASP A 102 2.52 20.08 -7.96
CA ASP A 102 1.25 20.67 -8.36
C ASP A 102 0.19 20.46 -7.25
N PRO A 103 -0.41 21.55 -6.69
CA PRO A 103 -1.47 21.47 -5.69
C PRO A 103 -2.64 20.56 -6.11
N ARG A 104 -2.95 20.48 -7.41
CA ARG A 104 -4.00 19.61 -7.94
C ARG A 104 -3.69 18.14 -7.72
N LEU A 105 -2.43 17.74 -7.92
CA LEU A 105 -1.97 16.37 -7.71
C LEU A 105 -1.84 16.03 -6.22
N VAL A 106 -1.48 16.98 -5.38
CA VAL A 106 -1.55 16.84 -3.91
C VAL A 106 -2.97 16.48 -3.46
N GLY A 107 -3.96 17.22 -3.96
CA GLY A 107 -5.38 16.98 -3.69
C GLY A 107 -5.91 15.68 -4.29
N LYS A 108 -5.52 15.33 -5.52
CA LYS A 108 -5.86 14.03 -6.16
C LYS A 108 -5.33 12.86 -5.33
N THR A 109 -4.07 12.93 -4.91
CA THR A 109 -3.44 11.85 -4.13
C THR A 109 -4.02 11.76 -2.72
N THR A 110 -4.34 12.89 -2.07
CA THR A 110 -5.01 12.85 -0.76
C THR A 110 -6.36 12.16 -0.82
N ARG A 111 -7.16 12.41 -1.87
CA ARG A 111 -8.43 11.71 -2.11
C ARG A 111 -8.21 10.23 -2.39
N LEU A 112 -7.17 9.87 -3.15
CA LEU A 112 -6.78 8.49 -3.40
C LEU A 112 -6.42 7.74 -2.10
N LEU A 113 -5.61 8.35 -1.22
CA LEU A 113 -5.27 7.78 0.09
C LEU A 113 -6.51 7.64 0.98
N ALA A 114 -7.41 8.61 0.96
CA ALA A 114 -8.68 8.51 1.69
C ALA A 114 -9.54 7.34 1.17
N LYS A 115 -9.58 7.13 -0.15
CA LYS A 115 -10.27 6.00 -0.80
C LYS A 115 -9.64 4.65 -0.41
N LEU A 116 -8.32 4.51 -0.51
CA LEU A 116 -7.59 3.31 -0.07
C LEU A 116 -7.88 2.96 1.41
N ARG A 117 -7.94 3.98 2.27
CA ARG A 117 -8.25 3.82 3.69
C ARG A 117 -9.72 3.50 3.95
N ALA A 118 -10.64 3.99 3.11
CA ALA A 118 -12.05 3.65 3.20
C ALA A 118 -12.26 2.15 2.96
N HIS A 119 -11.61 1.63 1.92
CA HIS A 119 -11.58 0.20 1.55
C HIS A 119 -10.74 -0.68 2.47
N GLY A 120 -10.03 -0.09 3.45
CA GLY A 120 -9.25 -0.84 4.44
C GLY A 120 -7.92 -1.41 3.91
N LEU A 121 -7.47 -0.96 2.73
CA LEU A 121 -6.19 -1.39 2.15
C LEU A 121 -4.98 -0.77 2.87
N ILE A 122 -5.18 0.42 3.44
CA ILE A 122 -4.15 1.15 4.19
C ILE A 122 -4.70 1.66 5.51
N ALA A 123 -3.83 1.76 6.51
CA ALA A 123 -4.10 2.35 7.81
C ALA A 123 -3.22 3.58 8.04
N LYS A 124 -3.75 4.58 8.77
CA LYS A 124 -2.97 5.75 9.17
C LYS A 124 -2.12 5.40 10.40
N ILE A 125 -0.85 5.76 10.38
CA ILE A 125 0.03 5.61 11.54
C ILE A 125 -0.28 6.74 12.54
N PRO A 126 -0.63 6.42 13.80
CA PRO A 126 -0.95 7.43 14.81
C PRO A 126 0.17 8.45 14.99
N ARG A 127 -0.20 9.71 15.30
CA ARG A 127 0.75 10.82 15.53
C ARG A 127 1.71 11.08 14.36
N SER A 128 1.32 10.70 13.14
CA SER A 128 2.09 10.94 11.93
C SER A 128 1.19 11.22 10.73
N PHE A 129 1.77 11.78 9.67
CA PHE A 129 1.14 11.93 8.36
C PHE A 129 1.41 10.73 7.43
N ARG A 130 1.84 9.60 7.99
CA ARG A 130 2.20 8.41 7.24
C ARG A 130 1.11 7.36 7.28
N TYR A 131 1.10 6.53 6.26
CA TYR A 131 0.21 5.39 6.10
C TYR A 131 1.02 4.11 6.00
N ARG A 132 0.40 2.98 6.33
CA ARG A 132 0.96 1.64 6.15
C ARG A 132 -0.06 0.74 5.46
N PRO A 133 0.36 -0.16 4.57
CA PRO A 133 -0.52 -1.21 4.05
C PRO A 133 -1.03 -2.11 5.19
N THR A 134 -2.30 -2.50 5.15
CA THR A 134 -2.86 -3.48 6.09
C THR A 134 -2.59 -4.90 5.58
N ALA A 135 -2.67 -5.92 6.45
CA ALA A 135 -2.53 -7.32 6.01
C ALA A 135 -3.56 -7.68 4.90
N LYS A 136 -4.81 -7.23 5.07
CA LYS A 136 -5.85 -7.33 4.05
C LYS A 136 -5.46 -6.63 2.75
N GLY A 137 -4.95 -5.40 2.85
CA GLY A 137 -4.51 -4.63 1.69
C GLY A 137 -3.38 -5.31 0.93
N ILE A 138 -2.43 -5.90 1.66
CA ILE A 138 -1.31 -6.65 1.08
C ILE A 138 -1.82 -7.84 0.29
N ARG A 139 -2.66 -8.67 0.91
CA ARG A 139 -3.28 -9.82 0.26
C ARG A 139 -3.99 -9.41 -1.02
N ILE A 140 -4.96 -8.50 -0.94
CA ILE A 140 -5.79 -8.11 -2.10
C ILE A 140 -4.97 -7.45 -3.21
N MET A 141 -4.14 -6.45 -2.87
CA MET A 141 -3.36 -5.72 -3.87
C MET A 141 -2.32 -6.64 -4.54
N SER A 142 -1.69 -7.54 -3.79
CA SER A 142 -0.72 -8.49 -4.35
C SER A 142 -1.39 -9.50 -5.27
N THR A 143 -2.58 -10.00 -4.92
CA THR A 143 -3.41 -10.85 -5.80
C THR A 143 -3.69 -10.16 -7.12
N ILE A 144 -4.21 -8.93 -7.08
CA ILE A 144 -4.57 -8.18 -8.29
C ILE A 144 -3.34 -7.96 -9.18
N LEU A 145 -2.22 -7.56 -8.60
CA LEU A 145 -0.98 -7.37 -9.35
C LEU A 145 -0.46 -8.67 -9.94
N ARG A 146 -0.57 -9.79 -9.21
CA ARG A 146 -0.15 -11.10 -9.69
C ARG A 146 -1.03 -11.59 -10.83
N VAL A 147 -2.36 -11.47 -10.71
CA VAL A 147 -3.31 -11.82 -11.77
C VAL A 147 -3.06 -10.99 -13.03
N LYS A 148 -2.82 -9.67 -12.87
CA LYS A 148 -2.56 -8.80 -14.03
C LYS A 148 -1.20 -9.03 -14.69
N LYS A 149 -0.18 -9.45 -13.93
CA LYS A 149 1.17 -9.75 -14.46
C LYS A 149 1.33 -11.16 -15.00
N LYS A 150 0.54 -12.11 -14.50
CA LYS A 150 0.60 -13.50 -14.97
C LYS A 150 -0.01 -13.53 -16.36
N GLU A 151 0.76 -13.95 -17.35
CA GLU A 151 0.22 -14.36 -18.65
C GLU A 151 -0.81 -15.45 -18.37
N ILE A 152 -2.03 -15.23 -18.84
CA ILE A 152 -3.08 -16.24 -18.79
C ILE A 152 -2.58 -17.42 -19.64
N PRO A 153 -2.33 -18.62 -19.06
CA PRO A 153 -2.09 -19.80 -19.87
C PRO A 153 -3.34 -20.05 -20.70
N SER A 154 -3.15 -20.51 -21.93
CA SER A 154 -4.14 -20.82 -22.99
C SER A 154 -5.19 -21.89 -22.63
N GLN A 155 -5.56 -22.05 -21.35
CA GLN A 155 -6.49 -23.06 -20.87
C GLN A 155 -7.95 -22.58 -20.80
N PHE A 156 -8.25 -21.40 -21.34
CA PHE A 156 -9.63 -21.00 -21.61
C PHE A 156 -10.04 -21.50 -23.00
N ASP A 157 -9.94 -22.81 -23.25
CA ASP A 157 -10.82 -23.44 -24.24
C ASP A 157 -12.20 -23.48 -23.61
N VAL A 158 -12.98 -22.47 -23.95
CA VAL A 158 -14.42 -22.46 -23.71
C VAL A 158 -15.03 -23.33 -24.81
N ALA A 159 -15.41 -24.55 -24.44
CA ALA A 159 -16.28 -25.41 -25.25
C ALA A 159 -17.71 -24.87 -25.29
#